data_AF-A0A3Q0JEM0-F1
#
_entry.id   AF-A0A3Q0JEM0-F1
#
_cell.length_a   1.000
_cell.length_b   1.000
_cell.length_c   1.000
_cell.angle_alpha   90.00
_cell.angle_beta   90.00
_cell.angle_gamma   90.00
#
_symmetry.space_group_name_H-M   'P 1'
#
loop_
_entity.id
_entity.type
_entity.pdbx_description
1 polymer ?
#
loop_
_entity_poly.entity_id
_entity_poly.type
_entity_poly.pdbx_seq_one_letter_code
_entity_poly.pdbx_strand_id
1 'polypeptide(L)'
;MHLCYQKLNDTDESFNILTSIPGKQRTPKVNMALGQMYQDNGNERSAITCYKEVLKESPLALQAAQGLLCLGVKGVEVHSLILEPSMGVSVKNLNGIDWVNAWIRAHAHMYAKEYKQAIHTFRQLEEGTPFSNNSSLLISLGELYYLSGDFKNALFNLKKT
;
A
#
# COMPACT_ATOMS: atom_id res chain seq x y z
N MET A 1 -11.52 -8.82 -17.48
CA MET A 1 -12.80 -9.34 -16.96
C MET A 1 -13.00 -9.08 -15.46
N HIS A 2 -12.03 -9.29 -14.56
CA HIS A 2 -12.24 -9.04 -13.11
C HIS A 2 -12.57 -7.57 -12.73
N LEU A 3 -11.93 -6.58 -13.38
CA LEU A 3 -12.22 -5.15 -13.13
C LEU A 3 -13.65 -4.73 -13.50
N CYS A 4 -14.31 -5.46 -14.41
CA CYS A 4 -15.72 -5.19 -14.74
C CYS A 4 -16.66 -5.74 -13.66
N TYR A 5 -16.40 -6.93 -13.12
CA TYR A 5 -17.22 -7.51 -12.06
C TYR A 5 -17.10 -6.75 -10.73
N GLN A 6 -15.89 -6.26 -10.39
CA GLN A 6 -15.69 -5.39 -9.23
C GLN A 6 -16.49 -4.07 -9.30
N LYS A 7 -16.80 -3.58 -10.52
CA LYS A 7 -17.66 -2.41 -10.73
C LYS A 7 -19.15 -2.73 -10.83
N LEU A 8 -19.53 -4.00 -10.96
CA LEU A 8 -20.91 -4.45 -11.19
C LEU A 8 -21.63 -4.96 -9.94
N ASN A 9 -21.05 -4.78 -8.75
CA ASN A 9 -21.67 -5.13 -7.46
C ASN A 9 -22.00 -6.64 -7.31
N ASP A 10 -21.38 -7.49 -8.12
CA ASP A 10 -21.52 -8.95 -8.07
C ASP A 10 -20.21 -9.55 -7.54
N THR A 11 -19.93 -9.23 -6.28
CA THR A 11 -18.68 -9.56 -5.59
C THR A 11 -18.52 -11.06 -5.38
N ASP A 12 -19.62 -11.80 -5.21
CA ASP A 12 -19.59 -13.21 -4.86
C ASP A 12 -19.25 -14.12 -6.04
N GLU A 13 -19.82 -13.85 -7.22
CA GLU A 13 -19.46 -14.58 -8.45
C GLU A 13 -18.02 -14.32 -8.87
N SER A 14 -17.57 -13.06 -8.77
CA SER A 14 -16.17 -12.72 -9.00
C SER A 14 -15.24 -13.47 -8.04
N PHE A 15 -15.64 -13.62 -6.78
CA PHE A 15 -14.85 -14.32 -5.77
C PHE A 15 -14.72 -15.81 -6.11
N ASN A 16 -15.82 -16.46 -6.47
CA ASN A 16 -15.85 -17.86 -6.86
C ASN A 16 -14.96 -18.14 -8.09
N ILE A 17 -15.04 -17.28 -9.11
CA ILE A 17 -14.22 -17.41 -10.31
C ILE A 17 -12.73 -17.26 -9.96
N LEU A 18 -12.35 -16.25 -9.18
CA LEU A 18 -10.95 -15.99 -8.86
C LEU A 18 -10.35 -17.05 -7.93
N THR A 19 -11.13 -17.58 -6.99
CA THR A 19 -10.69 -18.64 -6.09
C THR A 19 -10.54 -19.99 -6.80
N SER A 20 -11.32 -20.24 -7.87
CA SER A 20 -11.19 -21.44 -8.71
C SER A 20 -9.84 -21.56 -9.42
N ILE A 21 -9.14 -20.44 -9.64
CA ILE A 21 -7.80 -20.43 -10.23
C ILE A 21 -6.81 -21.06 -9.24
N PRO A 22 -6.09 -22.14 -9.59
CA PRO A 22 -5.10 -22.76 -8.72
C PRO A 22 -4.03 -21.75 -8.29
N GLY A 23 -3.61 -21.77 -7.03
CA GLY A 23 -2.66 -20.78 -6.47
C GLY A 23 -1.40 -20.58 -7.30
N LYS A 24 -0.82 -21.67 -7.83
CA LYS A 24 0.39 -21.63 -8.68
C LYS A 24 0.20 -20.96 -10.05
N GLN A 25 -1.04 -20.76 -10.48
CA GLN A 25 -1.40 -20.14 -11.76
C GLN A 25 -1.96 -18.73 -11.58
N ARG A 26 -2.09 -18.25 -10.34
CA ARG A 26 -2.60 -16.91 -10.06
C ARG A 26 -1.53 -15.88 -10.42
N THR A 27 -1.94 -14.88 -11.19
CA THR A 27 -1.10 -13.72 -11.50
C THR A 27 -1.16 -12.70 -10.35
N PRO A 28 -0.23 -11.71 -10.30
CA PRO A 28 -0.26 -10.66 -9.28
C PRO A 28 -1.57 -9.87 -9.28
N LYS A 29 -2.22 -9.71 -10.45
CA LYS A 29 -3.53 -9.05 -10.56
C LYS A 29 -4.64 -9.87 -9.88
N VAL A 30 -4.62 -11.19 -10.03
CA VAL A 30 -5.58 -12.09 -9.38
C VAL A 30 -5.37 -12.11 -7.87
N ASN A 31 -4.11 -12.21 -7.42
CA ASN A 31 -3.78 -12.16 -6.01
C ASN A 31 -4.11 -10.79 -5.39
N MET A 32 -3.94 -9.68 -6.12
CA MET A 32 -4.36 -8.36 -5.66
C MET A 32 -5.87 -8.29 -5.44
N ALA A 33 -6.66 -8.73 -6.42
CA ALA A 33 -8.12 -8.72 -6.33
C ALA A 33 -8.61 -9.62 -5.18
N LEU A 34 -8.10 -10.85 -5.09
CA LEU A 34 -8.42 -11.75 -3.97
C LEU A 34 -8.01 -11.16 -2.62
N GLY A 35 -6.85 -10.49 -2.53
CA GLY A 35 -6.39 -9.83 -1.31
C GLY A 35 -7.37 -8.77 -0.83
N GLN A 36 -7.86 -7.92 -1.72
CA GLN A 36 -8.87 -6.90 -1.41
C GLN A 36 -10.18 -7.54 -0.96
N MET A 37 -10.68 -8.54 -1.69
CA MET A 37 -11.93 -9.22 -1.35
C MET A 37 -11.84 -9.96 -0.01
N TYR A 38 -10.70 -10.59 0.30
CA TYR A 38 -10.47 -11.20 1.60
C TYR A 38 -10.42 -10.16 2.72
N GLN A 39 -9.80 -9.01 2.48
CA GLN A 39 -9.74 -7.90 3.43
C GLN A 39 -11.14 -7.34 3.70
N ASP A 40 -11.93 -7.09 2.67
CA ASP A 40 -13.32 -6.58 2.78
C ASP A 40 -14.23 -7.57 3.53
N ASN A 41 -13.98 -8.87 3.34
CA ASN A 41 -14.69 -9.95 4.05
C ASN A 41 -14.15 -10.24 5.46
N GLY A 42 -13.16 -9.46 5.95
CA GLY A 42 -12.56 -9.64 7.28
C GLY A 42 -11.65 -10.86 7.41
N ASN A 43 -11.32 -11.56 6.32
CA ASN A 43 -10.37 -12.66 6.31
C ASN A 43 -8.94 -12.16 6.12
N GLU A 44 -8.42 -11.55 7.19
CA GLU A 44 -7.10 -10.91 7.20
C GLU A 44 -5.96 -11.88 6.83
N ARG A 45 -6.02 -13.13 7.31
CA ARG A 45 -4.97 -14.12 7.06
C ARG A 45 -4.83 -14.44 5.58
N SER A 46 -5.93 -14.67 4.89
CA SER A 46 -5.93 -14.92 3.45
C SER A 46 -5.54 -13.67 2.66
N ALA A 47 -5.97 -12.49 3.09
CA ALA A 47 -5.58 -11.22 2.48
C ALA A 47 -4.06 -11.00 2.55
N ILE A 48 -3.46 -11.20 3.72
CA ILE A 48 -2.01 -11.11 3.92
C ILE A 48 -1.26 -12.07 3.00
N THR A 49 -1.69 -13.33 2.90
CA THR A 49 -1.07 -14.29 1.97
C THR A 49 -1.14 -13.79 0.53
N CYS A 50 -2.29 -13.35 0.08
CA CYS A 50 -2.47 -12.82 -1.27
C CYS A 50 -1.56 -11.62 -1.55
N TYR A 51 -1.50 -10.61 -0.67
CA TYR A 51 -0.64 -9.44 -0.86
C TYR A 51 0.86 -9.78 -0.83
N LYS A 52 1.29 -10.75 -0.01
CA LYS A 52 2.67 -11.24 -0.03
C LYS A 52 3.04 -11.87 -1.37
N GLU A 53 2.15 -12.69 -1.94
CA GLU A 53 2.37 -13.25 -3.29
C GLU A 53 2.46 -12.16 -4.37
N VAL A 54 1.68 -11.08 -4.25
CA VAL A 54 1.82 -9.92 -5.16
C VAL A 54 3.21 -9.29 -5.07
N LEU A 55 3.71 -9.04 -3.86
CA LEU A 55 5.02 -8.39 -3.68
C LEU A 55 6.19 -9.27 -4.11
N LYS A 56 6.07 -10.60 -4.05
CA LYS A 56 7.10 -11.52 -4.57
C LYS A 56 7.34 -11.36 -6.08
N GLU A 57 6.27 -11.18 -6.84
CA GLU A 57 6.34 -11.02 -8.31
C GLU A 57 6.41 -9.56 -8.75
N SER A 58 5.89 -8.63 -7.95
CA SER A 58 5.84 -7.20 -8.24
C SER A 58 6.16 -6.38 -7.00
N PRO A 59 7.46 -6.24 -6.64
CA PRO A 59 7.89 -5.56 -5.41
C PRO A 59 7.44 -4.11 -5.30
N LEU A 60 7.22 -3.43 -6.42
CA LEU A 60 6.75 -2.03 -6.47
C LEU A 60 5.23 -1.89 -6.49
N ALA A 61 4.47 -2.95 -6.20
CA ALA A 61 3.02 -2.89 -6.02
C ALA A 61 2.67 -2.23 -4.67
N LEU A 62 2.83 -0.91 -4.59
CA LEU A 62 2.62 -0.11 -3.36
C LEU A 62 1.26 -0.35 -2.70
N GLN A 63 0.21 -0.56 -3.51
CA GLN A 63 -1.13 -0.86 -2.99
C GLN A 63 -1.17 -2.16 -2.18
N ALA A 64 -0.41 -3.19 -2.57
CA ALA A 64 -0.32 -4.44 -1.80
C ALA A 64 0.47 -4.22 -0.50
N ALA A 65 1.53 -3.40 -0.55
CA ALA A 65 2.28 -3.00 0.64
C ALA A 65 1.40 -2.23 1.64
N GLN A 66 0.59 -1.28 1.16
CA GLN A 66 -0.42 -0.58 1.95
C GLN A 66 -1.43 -1.55 2.58
N GLY A 67 -1.95 -2.51 1.81
CA GLY A 67 -2.86 -3.54 2.32
C GLY A 67 -2.24 -4.34 3.46
N LEU A 68 -0.98 -4.76 3.33
CA LEU A 68 -0.26 -5.44 4.41
C LEU A 68 -0.12 -4.58 5.67
N LEU A 69 0.28 -3.31 5.51
CA LEU A 69 0.42 -2.38 6.64
C LEU A 69 -0.93 -2.11 7.33
N CYS A 70 -2.01 -1.99 6.55
CA CYS A 70 -3.37 -1.82 7.06
C CYS A 70 -3.83 -3.03 7.89
N LEU A 71 -3.45 -4.23 7.46
CA LEU A 71 -3.69 -5.49 8.17
C LEU A 71 -2.70 -5.76 9.33
N GLY A 72 -1.90 -4.76 9.70
CA GLY A 72 -1.00 -4.82 10.87
C GLY A 72 0.33 -5.53 10.65
N VAL A 73 0.68 -5.86 9.41
CA VAL A 73 2.01 -6.40 9.09
C VAL A 73 3.06 -5.33 9.36
N LYS A 74 4.15 -5.70 10.04
CA LYS A 74 5.19 -4.73 10.44
C LYS A 74 5.88 -4.16 9.21
N GLY A 75 6.15 -2.85 9.22
CA GLY A 75 6.87 -2.18 8.14
C GLY A 75 8.22 -2.81 7.79
N VAL A 76 8.92 -3.40 8.77
CA VAL A 76 10.20 -4.12 8.55
C VAL A 76 10.01 -5.37 7.69
N GLU A 77 8.90 -6.07 7.86
CA GLU A 77 8.56 -7.25 7.06
C GLU A 77 8.15 -6.84 5.64
N VAL A 78 7.30 -5.82 5.51
CA VAL A 78 6.92 -5.26 4.20
C VAL A 78 8.15 -4.74 3.45
N HIS A 79 9.08 -4.08 4.15
CA HIS A 79 10.35 -3.61 3.61
C HIS A 79 11.21 -4.75 3.07
N SER A 80 11.34 -5.85 3.83
CA SER A 80 12.08 -7.03 3.38
C SER A 80 11.48 -7.67 2.11
N LEU A 81 10.15 -7.69 1.97
CA LEU A 81 9.49 -8.24 0.78
C LEU A 81 9.74 -7.38 -0.48
N ILE A 82 9.93 -6.08 -0.31
CA ILE A 82 10.15 -5.14 -1.42
C ILE A 82 11.63 -5.12 -1.83
N LEU A 83 12.55 -5.33 -0.88
CA LEU A 83 13.99 -5.32 -1.12
C LEU A 83 14.65 -6.71 -1.24
N GLU A 84 13.87 -7.79 -1.09
CA GLU A 84 14.37 -9.16 -1.29
C GLU A 84 14.95 -9.36 -2.72
N PRO A 85 15.79 -10.40 -2.93
CA PRO A 85 16.59 -10.60 -4.15
C PRO A 85 15.82 -10.71 -5.47
N SER A 86 14.48 -10.75 -5.48
CA SER A 86 13.66 -10.81 -6.69
C SER A 86 13.90 -9.64 -7.64
N MET A 87 14.45 -8.54 -7.13
CA MET A 87 14.82 -7.41 -7.96
C MET A 87 16.03 -7.70 -8.86
N GLY A 88 16.99 -8.57 -8.52
CA GLY A 88 18.25 -8.69 -9.27
C GLY A 88 19.00 -7.36 -9.48
N VAL A 89 18.49 -6.28 -8.90
CA VAL A 89 18.98 -4.91 -9.01
C VAL A 89 20.07 -4.81 -7.98
N SER A 90 21.31 -4.75 -8.48
CA SER A 90 22.47 -4.43 -7.66
C SER A 90 22.14 -3.18 -6.84
N VAL A 91 22.28 -3.30 -5.51
CA VAL A 91 22.04 -2.25 -4.48
C VAL A 91 22.72 -0.90 -4.83
N LYS A 92 23.67 -0.92 -5.77
CA LYS A 92 24.38 0.25 -6.32
C LYS A 92 23.54 1.20 -7.18
N ASN A 93 22.37 0.79 -7.69
CA ASN A 93 21.49 1.65 -8.49
C ASN A 93 20.28 2.22 -7.71
N LEU A 94 20.26 2.08 -6.37
CA LEU A 94 19.10 2.39 -5.51
C LEU A 94 18.93 3.86 -5.11
N ASN A 95 19.68 4.80 -5.70
CA ASN A 95 19.54 6.24 -5.41
C ASN A 95 18.11 6.80 -5.68
N GLY A 96 17.20 6.00 -6.27
CA GLY A 96 15.81 6.35 -6.52
C GLY A 96 14.75 5.59 -5.71
N ILE A 97 15.11 4.73 -4.73
CA ILE A 97 14.14 3.94 -3.93
C ILE A 97 14.14 4.34 -2.45
N ASP A 98 15.01 5.25 -2.01
CA ASP A 98 15.04 5.74 -0.62
C ASP A 98 13.68 6.31 -0.15
N TRP A 99 12.93 6.89 -1.08
CA TRP A 99 11.57 7.38 -0.83
C TRP A 99 10.60 6.26 -0.48
N VAL A 100 10.76 5.05 -1.02
CA VAL A 100 9.89 3.89 -0.74
C VAL A 100 10.05 3.47 0.73
N ASN A 101 11.27 3.51 1.26
CA ASN A 101 11.53 3.19 2.67
C ASN A 101 10.89 4.23 3.60
N ALA A 102 10.99 5.52 3.25
CA ALA A 102 10.30 6.58 3.97
C ALA A 102 8.77 6.43 3.89
N TRP A 103 8.23 6.09 2.73
CA TRP A 103 6.81 5.87 2.48
C TRP A 103 6.25 4.67 3.28
N ILE A 104 6.94 3.53 3.30
CA ILE A 104 6.56 2.36 4.11
C ILE A 104 6.54 2.72 5.59
N ARG A 105 7.57 3.41 6.08
CA ARG A 105 7.64 3.84 7.48
C ARG A 105 6.50 4.79 7.84
N ALA A 106 6.22 5.77 6.98
CA ALA A 106 5.16 6.74 7.22
C ALA A 106 3.77 6.07 7.27
N HIS A 107 3.48 5.15 6.36
CA HIS A 107 2.24 4.37 6.43
C HIS A 107 2.20 3.40 7.61
N ALA A 108 3.32 2.79 8.00
CA ALA A 108 3.37 1.96 9.21
C ALA A 108 2.97 2.78 10.45
N HIS A 109 3.53 3.99 10.61
CA HIS A 109 3.14 4.92 11.68
C HIS A 109 1.67 5.34 11.58
N MET A 110 1.16 5.58 10.37
CA MET A 110 -0.25 5.94 10.15
C MET A 110 -1.20 4.85 10.64
N TYR A 111 -0.98 3.59 10.26
CA TYR A 111 -1.82 2.47 10.69
C TYR A 111 -1.61 2.11 12.17
N ALA A 112 -0.42 2.38 12.73
CA ALA A 112 -0.16 2.31 14.17
C ALA A 112 -0.80 3.45 14.98
N LYS A 113 -1.48 4.41 14.31
CA LYS A 113 -2.08 5.62 14.91
C LYS A 113 -1.07 6.59 15.54
N GLU A 114 0.19 6.50 15.14
CA GLU A 114 1.29 7.38 15.54
C GLU A 114 1.32 8.62 14.64
N TYR A 115 0.21 9.37 14.59
CA TYR A 115 -0.03 10.41 13.58
C TYR A 115 1.06 11.49 13.50
N LYS A 116 1.63 11.90 14.65
CA LYS A 116 2.72 12.90 14.69
C LYS A 116 3.98 12.42 13.97
N GLN A 117 4.34 11.14 14.16
CA GLN A 117 5.51 10.54 13.52
C GLN A 117 5.25 10.33 12.02
N ALA A 118 4.04 9.85 11.67
CA ALA A 118 3.63 9.70 10.27
C ALA A 118 3.69 11.04 9.50
N ILE A 119 3.16 12.12 10.08
CA ILE A 119 3.21 13.47 9.50
C ILE A 119 4.66 13.94 9.31
N HIS A 120 5.51 13.73 10.31
CA HIS A 120 6.92 14.12 10.23
C HIS A 120 7.63 13.41 9.09
N THR A 121 7.48 12.09 8.97
CA THR A 121 8.10 11.30 7.90
C THR A 121 7.54 11.67 6.52
N PHE A 122 6.24 11.93 6.38
CA PHE A 122 5.66 12.35 5.11
C PHE A 122 6.09 13.76 4.69
N ARG A 123 6.27 14.70 5.62
CA ARG A 123 6.84 16.02 5.30
C ARG A 123 8.29 15.92 4.81
N GLN A 124 9.11 15.10 5.46
CA GLN A 124 10.48 14.85 5.00
C GLN A 124 10.49 14.25 3.58
N LEU A 125 9.52 13.39 3.27
CA LEU A 125 9.35 12.83 1.94
C LEU A 125 8.98 13.90 0.91
N GLU A 126 8.08 14.82 1.26
CA GLU A 126 7.65 15.94 0.42
C GLU A 126 8.80 16.92 0.11
N GLU A 127 9.60 17.28 1.13
CA GLU A 127 10.68 18.27 1.02
C GLU A 127 11.95 17.72 0.35
N GLY A 128 12.23 16.42 0.54
CA GLY A 128 13.51 15.81 0.18
C GLY A 128 13.57 15.08 -1.17
N THR A 129 12.48 15.03 -1.94
CA THR A 129 12.41 14.19 -3.15
C THR A 129 11.70 14.91 -4.32
N PRO A 130 11.92 14.48 -5.59
CA PRO A 130 11.14 14.96 -6.73
C PRO A 130 9.65 14.57 -6.69
N PHE A 131 9.19 13.93 -5.60
CA PHE A 131 7.77 13.68 -5.30
C PHE A 131 7.05 14.91 -4.70
N SER A 132 7.72 16.07 -4.64
CA SER A 132 7.08 17.32 -4.27
C SER A 132 5.82 17.52 -5.13
N ASN A 133 4.69 17.81 -4.47
CA ASN A 133 3.38 17.97 -5.09
C ASN A 133 2.70 16.69 -5.64
N ASN A 134 3.11 15.49 -5.21
CA ASN A 134 2.34 14.29 -5.52
C ASN A 134 0.97 14.32 -4.81
N SER A 135 -0.11 14.26 -5.58
CA SER A 135 -1.49 14.32 -5.06
C SER A 135 -1.78 13.23 -4.03
N SER A 136 -1.27 12.00 -4.21
CA SER A 136 -1.49 10.91 -3.24
C SER A 136 -0.80 11.16 -1.89
N LEU A 137 0.37 11.82 -1.91
CA LEU A 137 1.10 12.22 -0.70
C LEU A 137 0.38 13.35 0.04
N LEU A 138 -0.11 14.36 -0.69
CA LEU A 138 -0.87 15.48 -0.14
C LEU A 138 -2.21 15.03 0.45
N ILE A 139 -2.91 14.08 -0.19
CA ILE A 139 -4.12 13.44 0.37
C ILE A 139 -3.77 12.73 1.67
N SER A 140 -2.73 11.89 1.68
CA SER A 140 -2.30 11.15 2.88
C SER A 140 -1.94 12.09 4.04
N LEU A 141 -1.25 13.19 3.75
CA LEU A 141 -0.94 14.25 4.73
C LEU A 141 -2.24 14.93 5.23
N GLY A 142 -3.17 15.26 4.33
CA GLY A 142 -4.46 15.84 4.66
C GLY A 142 -5.28 14.95 5.60
N GLU A 143 -5.36 13.66 5.30
CA GLU A 143 -6.01 12.64 6.13
C GLU A 143 -5.34 12.54 7.51
N LEU A 144 -4.01 12.50 7.57
CA LEU A 144 -3.28 12.46 8.83
C LEU A 144 -3.51 13.71 9.70
N TYR A 145 -3.52 14.90 9.10
CA TYR A 145 -3.85 16.12 9.85
C TYR A 145 -5.27 16.07 10.38
N TYR A 146 -6.23 15.61 9.58
CA TYR A 146 -7.61 15.44 10.00
C TYR A 146 -7.72 14.48 11.19
N LEU A 147 -7.06 13.30 11.11
CA LEU A 147 -7.02 12.31 12.18
C LEU A 147 -6.32 12.83 13.44
N SER A 148 -5.34 13.72 13.31
CA SER A 148 -4.68 14.38 14.44
C SER A 148 -5.47 15.57 15.04
N GLY A 149 -6.58 15.97 14.42
CA GLY A 149 -7.43 17.10 14.84
C GLY A 149 -6.97 18.48 14.35
N ASP A 150 -5.97 18.56 13.47
CA ASP A 150 -5.48 19.81 12.88
C ASP A 150 -6.18 20.11 11.55
N PHE A 151 -7.43 20.55 11.65
CA PHE A 151 -8.28 20.80 10.49
C PHE A 151 -7.77 21.92 9.58
N LYS A 152 -7.00 22.87 10.12
CA LYS A 152 -6.43 23.98 9.35
C LYS A 152 -5.40 23.45 8.35
N ASN A 153 -4.46 22.64 8.84
CA ASN A 153 -3.45 22.03 7.99
C ASN A 153 -4.04 20.95 7.06
N ALA A 154 -5.06 20.21 7.51
CA ALA A 154 -5.78 19.27 6.65
C ALA A 154 -6.38 19.99 5.42
N LEU A 155 -7.14 21.05 5.63
CA LEU A 155 -7.76 21.83 4.56
C LEU A 155 -6.73 22.47 3.64
N PHE A 156 -5.62 22.97 4.19
CA PHE A 156 -4.55 23.57 3.41
C PHE A 156 -3.90 22.57 2.44
N ASN A 157 -3.61 21.35 2.89
CA ASN A 157 -3.00 20.32 2.06
C ASN A 157 -3.97 19.74 1.02
N LEU A 158 -5.24 19.50 1.41
CA LEU A 158 -6.27 19.02 0.49
C LEU A 158 -6.69 20.05 -0.58
N LYS A 159 -6.38 21.34 -0.39
CA LYS A 159 -6.58 22.36 -1.43
C LYS A 159 -5.45 22.38 -2.48
N LYS A 160 -4.32 21.74 -2.19
CA LYS A 160 -3.15 21.68 -3.09
C LYS A 160 -3.14 20.46 -3.99
N THR A 161 -3.95 19.44 -3.69
CA THR A 161 -4.14 18.22 -4.48
C THR A 161 -4.88 18.53 -5.77
#